data_AF-A0A951NV64-F1
#
_entry.id   AF-A0A951NV64-F1
#
_cell.length_a   1.000
_cell.length_b   1.000
_cell.length_c   1.000
_cell.angle_alpha   90.00
_cell.angle_beta   90.00
_cell.angle_gamma   90.00
#
_symmetry.space_group_name_H-M   'P 1'
#
loop_
_entity.id
_entity.type
_entity.pdbx_description
1 polymer ?
#
loop_
_entity_poly.entity_id
_entity_poly.type
_entity_poly.pdbx_seq_one_letter_code
_entity_poly.pdbx_strand_id
1 'polypeptide(L)'
;MRSHLPLKLISSIALIGALSLMSGIPLLQASAAPTRTSGELLDYAYPKSLSWRVRRDLARRINIPANNLRVTEAQRQTWKDGCLELAASDEMCTQQLVEGWRIVVAHGRQNWVYHTDAQGRSLRLESADRAVTLPRNVVFRSQSSGGFAGQNYETVLFTDGRVQQKISFMGGKDAPVRSWRVSSDKVQQFREILDHEQFQTFDQKNYPATPGAADFFMVRLTSPTGSVEYADIEQEKLPRSLKTIIQAWNSLR
;
A
#
# COMPACT_ATOMS: atom_id res chain seq x y z
N MET A 1 -2.90 -62.10 47.17
CA MET A 1 -3.49 -63.44 47.02
C MET A 1 -4.59 -63.37 45.97
N ARG A 2 -4.44 -64.11 44.87
CA ARG A 2 -5.51 -64.34 43.89
C ARG A 2 -6.36 -65.52 44.39
N SER A 3 -7.68 -65.40 44.30
CA SER A 3 -8.58 -66.56 44.26
C SER A 3 -9.79 -66.23 43.40
N HIS A 4 -10.23 -67.26 42.67
CA HIS A 4 -11.02 -67.26 41.45
C HIS A 4 -12.49 -67.62 41.71
N LEU A 5 -13.43 -66.97 40.98
CA LEU A 5 -14.71 -67.47 40.38
C LEU A 5 -15.75 -68.19 41.30
N PRO A 6 -17.00 -68.53 40.87
CA PRO A 6 -17.68 -68.40 39.56
C PRO A 6 -19.16 -67.89 39.57
N LEU A 7 -19.59 -67.37 38.40
CA LEU A 7 -20.77 -67.77 37.59
C LEU A 7 -22.08 -68.26 38.28
N LYS A 8 -23.22 -67.57 38.03
CA LYS A 8 -24.36 -68.02 37.19
C LYS A 8 -25.71 -67.34 37.53
N LEU A 9 -26.38 -66.84 36.46
CA LEU A 9 -27.83 -66.78 36.11
C LEU A 9 -28.82 -66.25 37.19
N ILE A 10 -29.92 -65.53 36.90
CA ILE A 10 -31.10 -65.84 36.07
C ILE A 10 -31.96 -64.53 36.01
N SER A 11 -32.69 -64.30 34.91
CA SER A 11 -34.03 -63.64 34.75
C SER A 11 -34.44 -62.46 35.65
N SER A 12 -35.22 -61.45 35.25
CA SER A 12 -36.05 -61.20 34.07
C SER A 12 -36.48 -59.72 34.13
N ILE A 13 -36.64 -59.16 32.94
CA ILE A 13 -37.46 -58.03 32.48
C ILE A 13 -38.45 -57.43 33.50
N ALA A 14 -38.35 -56.12 33.73
CA ALA A 14 -39.51 -55.25 33.94
C ALA A 14 -39.26 -53.85 33.34
N LEU A 15 -40.16 -53.46 32.45
CA LEU A 15 -40.15 -52.27 31.61
C LEU A 15 -40.82 -51.11 32.36
N ILE A 16 -40.08 -50.06 32.71
CA ILE A 16 -40.57 -48.73 33.13
C ILE A 16 -39.44 -47.78 32.70
N GLY A 17 -39.58 -46.76 31.85
CA GLY A 17 -40.70 -45.86 31.65
C GLY A 17 -40.15 -44.44 31.86
N ALA A 18 -39.91 -43.73 30.75
CA ALA A 18 -39.87 -42.27 30.60
C ALA A 18 -38.80 -41.39 31.30
N LEU A 19 -38.12 -40.62 30.43
CA LEU A 19 -37.64 -39.23 30.56
C LEU A 19 -36.67 -38.84 31.70
N SER A 20 -35.41 -38.60 31.33
CA SER A 20 -34.66 -37.41 31.78
C SER A 20 -33.44 -37.13 30.91
N LEU A 21 -33.64 -36.17 29.98
CA LEU A 21 -32.70 -35.11 29.59
C LEU A 21 -31.22 -35.48 29.46
N MET A 22 -30.84 -36.04 28.32
CA MET A 22 -29.50 -35.80 27.78
C MET A 22 -29.40 -34.32 27.40
N SER A 23 -28.65 -33.54 28.17
CA SER A 23 -28.20 -32.20 27.80
C SER A 23 -27.20 -32.31 26.65
N GLY A 24 -27.70 -32.55 25.45
CA GLY A 24 -26.97 -32.34 24.20
C GLY A 24 -27.00 -30.85 23.88
N ILE A 25 -25.98 -30.11 24.30
CA ILE A 25 -25.73 -28.77 23.79
C ILE A 25 -25.40 -28.95 22.31
N PRO A 26 -26.20 -28.44 21.35
CA PRO A 26 -25.75 -28.41 19.97
C PRO A 26 -24.55 -27.45 19.94
N LEU A 27 -23.39 -27.97 19.54
CA LEU A 27 -22.28 -27.14 19.08
C LEU A 27 -22.88 -26.19 18.03
N LEU A 28 -22.96 -24.90 18.37
CA LEU A 28 -23.10 -23.87 17.35
C LEU A 28 -21.90 -24.07 16.41
N GLN A 29 -22.14 -24.71 15.28
CA GLN A 29 -21.25 -24.58 14.14
C GLN A 29 -21.24 -23.08 13.84
N ALA A 30 -20.14 -22.43 14.20
CA ALA A 30 -19.81 -21.12 13.69
C ALA A 30 -19.73 -21.27 12.17
N SER A 31 -20.83 -20.99 11.48
CA SER A 31 -20.82 -20.82 10.04
C SER A 31 -19.89 -19.64 9.79
N ALA A 32 -18.67 -19.92 9.32
CA ALA A 32 -17.80 -18.88 8.82
C ALA A 32 -18.61 -18.10 7.78
N ALA A 33 -18.89 -16.82 8.08
CA ALA A 33 -19.50 -15.95 7.10
C ALA A 33 -18.62 -16.00 5.85
N PRO A 34 -19.19 -16.15 4.63
CA PRO A 34 -18.39 -16.17 3.43
C PRO A 34 -17.62 -14.85 3.38
N THR A 35 -16.29 -14.94 3.41
CA THR A 35 -15.41 -13.82 3.13
C THR A 35 -15.69 -13.42 1.69
N ARG A 36 -16.62 -12.49 1.47
CA ARG A 36 -16.88 -11.92 0.14
C ARG A 36 -15.54 -11.45 -0.37
N THR A 37 -15.09 -12.05 -1.47
CA THR A 37 -13.80 -11.71 -2.07
C THR A 37 -13.84 -10.22 -2.38
N SER A 38 -12.80 -9.45 -2.03
CA SER A 38 -12.78 -7.99 -2.21
C SER A 38 -13.15 -7.56 -3.64
N GLY A 39 -12.90 -8.41 -4.64
CA GLY A 39 -13.35 -8.22 -6.03
C GLY A 39 -14.87 -8.23 -6.24
N GLU A 40 -15.65 -8.95 -5.46
CA GLU A 40 -17.12 -9.04 -5.58
C GLU A 40 -17.82 -7.79 -5.02
N LEU A 41 -17.26 -7.16 -3.98
CA LEU A 41 -17.76 -5.89 -3.43
C LEU A 41 -17.39 -4.68 -4.32
N LEU A 42 -16.24 -4.73 -4.99
CA LEU A 42 -15.86 -3.74 -5.98
C LEU A 42 -16.81 -3.76 -7.19
N ASP A 43 -17.27 -4.93 -7.64
CA ASP A 43 -18.09 -5.07 -8.85
C ASP A 43 -19.51 -4.46 -8.71
N TYR A 44 -20.01 -4.25 -7.48
CA TYR A 44 -21.30 -3.62 -7.22
C TYR A 44 -21.25 -2.09 -7.09
N ALA A 45 -20.13 -1.52 -6.66
CA ALA A 45 -20.01 -0.07 -6.42
C ALA A 45 -19.24 0.67 -7.53
N TYR A 46 -18.32 -0.01 -8.21
CA TYR A 46 -17.42 0.58 -9.21
C TYR A 46 -17.95 0.39 -10.64
N PRO A 47 -18.23 1.46 -11.40
CA PRO A 47 -18.83 1.32 -12.73
C PRO A 47 -17.93 0.56 -13.72
N LYS A 48 -18.47 -0.46 -14.40
CA LYS A 48 -17.76 -1.21 -15.46
C LYS A 48 -17.24 -0.30 -16.58
N SER A 49 -17.99 0.77 -16.88
CA SER A 49 -17.58 1.80 -17.84
C SER A 49 -16.31 2.54 -17.40
N LEU A 50 -16.15 2.80 -16.10
CA LEU A 50 -14.97 3.42 -15.52
C LEU A 50 -13.77 2.45 -15.52
N SER A 51 -14.00 1.17 -15.16
CA SER A 51 -13.01 0.09 -15.26
C SER A 51 -12.39 0.00 -16.65
N TRP A 52 -13.24 0.04 -17.69
CA TRP A 52 -12.79 -0.04 -19.06
C TRP A 52 -12.02 1.21 -19.49
N ARG A 53 -12.48 2.41 -19.11
CA ARG A 53 -11.81 3.68 -19.43
C ARG A 53 -10.40 3.73 -18.85
N VAL A 54 -10.24 3.39 -17.58
CA VAL A 54 -8.95 3.39 -16.88
C VAL A 54 -7.98 2.38 -17.49
N ARG A 55 -8.43 1.13 -17.69
CA ARG A 55 -7.58 0.09 -18.30
C ARG A 55 -7.17 0.44 -19.73
N ARG A 56 -8.08 1.02 -20.52
CA ARG A 56 -7.78 1.47 -21.89
C ARG A 56 -6.79 2.62 -21.91
N ASP A 57 -6.91 3.57 -20.98
CA ASP A 57 -5.96 4.67 -20.88
C ASP A 57 -4.55 4.17 -20.53
N LEU A 58 -4.45 3.33 -19.50
CA LEU A 58 -3.18 2.76 -19.06
C LEU A 58 -2.54 1.88 -20.16
N ALA A 59 -3.34 1.02 -20.81
CA ALA A 59 -2.88 0.16 -21.90
C ALA A 59 -2.14 0.94 -23.00
N ARG A 60 -2.64 2.13 -23.37
CA ARG A 60 -2.00 3.01 -24.37
C ARG A 60 -0.67 3.58 -23.87
N ARG A 61 -0.54 3.86 -22.58
CA ARG A 61 0.66 4.46 -21.98
C ARG A 61 1.81 3.47 -21.84
N ILE A 62 1.51 2.23 -21.43
CA ILE A 62 2.52 1.22 -21.09
C ILE A 62 2.65 0.11 -22.14
N ASN A 63 1.89 0.19 -23.24
CA ASN A 63 1.88 -0.79 -24.32
C ASN A 63 1.58 -2.23 -23.85
N ILE A 64 0.62 -2.39 -22.93
CA ILE A 64 0.12 -3.69 -22.44
C ILE A 64 -1.35 -3.83 -22.82
N PRO A 65 -1.81 -4.99 -23.34
CA PRO A 65 -3.23 -5.19 -23.65
C PRO A 65 -4.14 -4.93 -22.46
N ALA A 66 -5.24 -4.19 -22.66
CA ALA A 66 -6.17 -3.84 -21.58
C ALA A 66 -6.78 -5.05 -20.84
N ASN A 67 -6.85 -6.21 -21.50
CA ASN A 67 -7.33 -7.45 -20.91
C ASN A 67 -6.34 -8.07 -19.91
N ASN A 68 -5.06 -7.71 -19.98
CA ASN A 68 -4.06 -8.15 -19.02
C ASN A 68 -4.03 -7.25 -17.78
N LEU A 69 -4.61 -6.05 -17.86
CA LEU A 69 -4.71 -5.12 -16.74
C LEU A 69 -5.92 -5.47 -15.88
N ARG A 70 -5.73 -5.57 -14.56
CA ARG A 70 -6.79 -5.83 -13.58
C ARG A 70 -6.96 -4.64 -12.65
N VAL A 71 -8.18 -4.15 -12.48
CA VAL A 71 -8.48 -3.26 -11.36
C VAL A 71 -8.50 -4.12 -10.08
N THR A 72 -7.63 -3.79 -9.13
CA THR A 72 -7.51 -4.52 -7.86
C THR A 72 -8.17 -3.77 -6.71
N GLU A 73 -8.36 -2.46 -6.85
CA GLU A 73 -9.00 -1.61 -5.86
C GLU A 73 -9.66 -0.40 -6.53
N ALA A 74 -10.83 -0.01 -6.02
CA ALA A 74 -11.50 1.24 -6.38
C ALA A 74 -12.21 1.79 -5.15
N GLN A 75 -11.80 2.96 -4.69
CA GLN A 75 -12.37 3.64 -3.53
C GLN A 75 -12.97 4.99 -3.96
N ARG A 76 -14.15 5.34 -3.43
CA ARG A 76 -14.67 6.69 -3.59
C ARG A 76 -13.83 7.66 -2.78
N GLN A 77 -13.50 8.80 -3.38
CA GLN A 77 -12.70 9.85 -2.76
C GLN A 77 -13.18 11.23 -3.25
N THR A 78 -13.05 12.24 -2.39
CA THR A 78 -13.28 13.64 -2.75
C THR A 78 -11.94 14.35 -2.82
N TRP A 79 -11.62 14.91 -3.98
CA TRP A 79 -10.38 15.63 -4.25
C TRP A 79 -10.51 17.10 -3.88
N LYS A 80 -9.42 17.74 -3.47
CA LYS A 80 -9.40 19.16 -3.06
C LYS A 80 -9.32 20.15 -4.22
N ASP A 81 -9.02 19.69 -5.43
CA ASP A 81 -8.87 20.54 -6.61
C ASP A 81 -9.36 19.85 -7.91
N GLY A 82 -9.48 20.65 -8.98
CA GLY A 82 -9.89 20.20 -10.32
C GLY A 82 -8.86 19.33 -11.04
N CYS A 83 -7.63 19.24 -10.54
CA CYS A 83 -6.60 18.34 -11.02
C CYS A 83 -6.57 17.03 -10.24
N LEU A 84 -7.58 16.77 -9.41
CA LEU A 84 -7.69 15.54 -8.64
C LEU A 84 -6.45 15.31 -7.74
N GLU A 85 -5.88 16.40 -7.20
CA GLU A 85 -4.63 16.40 -6.42
C GLU A 85 -3.38 15.92 -7.19
N LEU A 86 -3.47 15.85 -8.52
CA LEU A 86 -2.42 15.43 -9.44
C LEU A 86 -2.16 16.49 -10.51
N ALA A 87 -1.90 17.73 -10.07
CA ALA A 87 -1.45 18.81 -10.95
C ALA A 87 -0.16 18.41 -11.70
N ALA A 88 -0.11 18.70 -13.01
CA ALA A 88 1.14 18.64 -13.77
C ALA A 88 2.06 19.80 -13.39
N SER A 89 3.35 19.72 -13.79
CA SER A 89 4.27 20.85 -13.62
C SER A 89 3.66 22.09 -14.29
N ASP A 90 3.61 23.19 -13.54
CA ASP A 90 3.11 24.49 -14.01
C ASP A 90 1.61 24.52 -14.36
N GLU A 91 0.84 23.50 -13.96
CA GLU A 91 -0.61 23.47 -14.14
C GLU A 91 -1.32 24.16 -12.96
N MET A 92 -2.14 25.17 -13.27
CA MET A 92 -3.02 25.79 -12.28
C MET A 92 -4.34 25.02 -12.18
N CYS A 93 -4.64 24.52 -10.99
CA CYS A 93 -5.83 23.73 -10.70
C CYS A 93 -6.90 24.58 -10.03
N THR A 94 -8.18 24.37 -10.39
CA THR A 94 -9.29 25.05 -9.73
C THR A 94 -9.42 24.57 -8.28
N GLN A 95 -9.65 25.48 -7.34
CA GLN A 95 -9.89 25.15 -5.93
C GLN A 95 -11.35 24.71 -5.71
N GLN A 96 -11.69 23.53 -6.21
CA GLN A 96 -13.03 22.97 -6.10
C GLN A 96 -12.95 21.53 -5.59
N LEU A 97 -13.85 21.16 -4.68
CA LEU A 97 -14.05 19.77 -4.31
C LEU A 97 -14.62 18.97 -5.50
N VAL A 98 -13.97 17.85 -5.82
CA VAL A 98 -14.39 16.96 -6.92
C VAL A 98 -14.62 15.56 -6.38
N GLU A 99 -15.85 15.06 -6.46
CA GLU A 99 -16.14 13.66 -6.16
C GLU A 99 -15.57 12.74 -7.23
N GLY A 100 -15.02 11.61 -6.80
CA GLY A 100 -14.23 10.77 -7.69
C GLY A 100 -13.86 9.42 -7.14
N TRP A 101 -12.87 8.81 -7.81
CA TRP A 101 -12.38 7.48 -7.50
C TRP A 101 -10.86 7.44 -7.47
N ARG A 102 -10.30 6.81 -6.44
CA ARG A 102 -8.93 6.32 -6.40
C ARG A 102 -8.93 4.86 -6.85
N ILE A 103 -8.25 4.55 -7.93
CA ILE A 103 -8.34 3.25 -8.61
C ILE A 103 -6.94 2.67 -8.76
N VAL A 104 -6.73 1.45 -8.25
CA VAL A 104 -5.48 0.72 -8.42
C VAL A 104 -5.65 -0.31 -9.54
N VAL A 105 -4.79 -0.22 -10.55
CA VAL A 105 -4.70 -1.15 -11.66
C VAL A 105 -3.40 -1.94 -11.53
N ALA A 106 -3.47 -3.25 -11.68
CA ALA A 106 -2.33 -4.15 -11.57
C ALA A 106 -2.09 -4.95 -12.86
N HIS A 107 -0.82 -5.25 -13.13
CA HIS A 107 -0.40 -6.25 -14.11
C HIS A 107 0.87 -6.94 -13.58
N GLY A 108 0.78 -8.24 -13.31
CA GLY A 108 1.86 -8.98 -12.65
C GLY A 108 2.14 -8.42 -11.24
N ARG A 109 3.32 -7.84 -11.05
CA ARG A 109 3.74 -7.21 -9.78
C ARG A 109 3.70 -5.67 -9.80
N GLN A 110 3.27 -5.08 -10.91
CA GLN A 110 3.23 -3.63 -11.06
C GLN A 110 1.83 -3.12 -10.80
N ASN A 111 1.74 -2.01 -10.05
CA ASN A 111 0.49 -1.31 -9.78
C ASN A 111 0.58 0.15 -10.25
N TRP A 112 -0.55 0.68 -10.71
CA TRP A 112 -0.73 2.07 -11.12
C TRP A 112 -1.96 2.64 -10.44
N VAL A 113 -1.85 3.84 -9.90
CA VAL A 113 -2.95 4.52 -9.21
C VAL A 113 -3.50 5.60 -10.14
N TYR A 114 -4.81 5.56 -10.36
CA TYR A 114 -5.56 6.57 -11.08
C TYR A 114 -6.43 7.36 -10.12
N HIS A 115 -6.45 8.67 -10.27
CA HIS A 115 -7.50 9.53 -9.73
C HIS A 115 -8.44 9.89 -10.87
N THR A 116 -9.74 9.78 -10.61
CA THR A 116 -10.78 10.12 -11.59
C THR A 116 -11.85 10.96 -10.94
N ASP A 117 -12.60 11.73 -11.74
CA ASP A 117 -13.91 12.20 -11.30
C ASP A 117 -14.93 11.04 -11.24
N ALA A 118 -16.13 11.30 -10.73
CA ALA A 118 -17.16 10.29 -10.53
C ALA A 118 -17.61 9.57 -11.81
N GLN A 119 -17.42 10.17 -13.00
CA GLN A 119 -17.83 9.59 -14.30
C GLN A 119 -16.65 9.14 -15.17
N GLY A 120 -15.40 9.36 -14.74
CA GLY A 120 -14.19 9.16 -15.53
C GLY A 120 -14.12 10.04 -16.77
N ARG A 121 -14.50 11.32 -16.67
CA ARG A 121 -14.23 12.32 -17.72
C ARG A 121 -12.80 12.83 -17.61
N SER A 122 -12.33 13.06 -16.40
CA SER A 122 -10.93 13.28 -16.05
C SER A 122 -10.32 11.99 -15.50
N LEU A 123 -9.18 11.59 -16.06
CA LEU A 123 -8.39 10.44 -15.64
C LEU A 123 -6.94 10.89 -15.49
N ARG A 124 -6.41 10.84 -14.27
CA ARG A 124 -5.02 11.21 -13.98
C ARG A 124 -4.28 10.02 -13.39
N LEU A 125 -3.24 9.60 -14.11
CA LEU A 125 -2.31 8.60 -13.64
C LEU A 125 -1.35 9.28 -12.67
N GLU A 126 -1.28 8.76 -11.45
CA GLU A 126 -0.25 9.12 -10.50
C GLU A 126 1.12 8.73 -11.10
N SER A 127 1.99 9.71 -11.32
CA SER A 127 3.32 9.50 -11.94
C SER A 127 4.09 8.38 -11.24
N ALA A 128 5.02 7.72 -11.93
CA ALA A 128 5.91 6.72 -11.34
C ALA A 128 6.76 7.27 -10.17
N ASP A 129 6.93 8.59 -10.13
CA ASP A 129 7.54 9.33 -9.03
C ASP A 129 6.67 9.37 -7.77
N ARG A 130 5.43 8.92 -7.88
CA ARG A 130 4.44 8.74 -6.83
C ARG A 130 3.90 7.30 -6.77
N ALA A 131 4.08 6.50 -7.82
CA ALA A 131 3.65 5.11 -7.86
C ALA A 131 4.44 4.25 -6.86
N VAL A 132 3.68 3.54 -6.03
CA VAL A 132 4.12 2.75 -4.86
C VAL A 132 5.01 1.53 -5.22
N THR A 133 5.13 1.14 -6.50
CA THR A 133 5.87 -0.07 -6.88
C THR A 133 7.28 0.20 -7.41
N LEU A 134 8.29 -0.35 -6.75
CA LEU A 134 9.70 -0.28 -7.18
C LEU A 134 10.10 -1.38 -8.17
N PRO A 135 11.03 -1.11 -9.10
CA PRO A 135 11.70 -2.15 -9.89
C PRO A 135 12.38 -3.19 -8.99
N ARG A 136 12.47 -4.46 -9.45
CA ARG A 136 13.05 -5.57 -8.66
C ARG A 136 14.50 -5.36 -8.22
N ASN A 137 15.25 -4.55 -8.96
CA ASN A 137 16.64 -4.22 -8.67
C ASN A 137 16.77 -2.99 -7.75
N VAL A 138 15.68 -2.52 -7.14
CA VAL A 138 15.67 -1.40 -6.18
C VAL A 138 15.32 -1.92 -4.79
N VAL A 139 16.16 -1.56 -3.81
CA VAL A 139 15.95 -1.85 -2.38
C VAL A 139 15.06 -0.78 -1.76
N PHE A 140 15.31 0.48 -2.11
CA PHE A 140 14.65 1.61 -1.47
C PHE A 140 14.73 2.85 -2.34
N ARG A 141 13.70 3.69 -2.26
CA ARG A 141 13.65 4.98 -2.91
C ARG A 141 13.14 6.03 -1.95
N SER A 142 13.83 7.15 -1.91
CA SER A 142 13.41 8.36 -1.21
C SER A 142 13.16 9.45 -2.23
N GLN A 143 11.99 10.08 -2.15
CA GLN A 143 11.61 11.22 -2.98
C GLN A 143 11.20 12.34 -2.07
N SER A 144 11.80 13.52 -2.22
CA SER A 144 11.45 14.69 -1.42
C SER A 144 11.22 15.90 -2.32
N SER A 145 10.10 16.58 -2.11
CA SER A 145 9.70 17.77 -2.86
C SER A 145 9.28 18.87 -1.90
N GLY A 146 9.74 20.09 -2.12
CA GLY A 146 9.34 21.23 -1.29
C GLY A 146 10.40 22.31 -1.18
N GLY A 147 10.31 23.07 -0.07
CA GLY A 147 11.11 24.26 0.20
C GLY A 147 10.79 25.45 -0.72
N PHE A 148 11.33 26.61 -0.39
CA PHE A 148 11.12 27.87 -1.13
C PHE A 148 11.51 27.80 -2.61
N ALA A 149 12.50 26.97 -2.96
CA ALA A 149 13.03 26.87 -4.32
C ALA A 149 12.32 25.83 -5.20
N GLY A 150 11.35 25.08 -4.67
CA GLY A 150 10.60 24.07 -5.44
C GLY A 150 11.51 23.00 -6.04
N GLN A 151 12.29 22.32 -5.20
CA GLN A 151 13.26 21.32 -5.64
C GLN A 151 12.75 19.90 -5.37
N ASN A 152 12.96 19.01 -6.33
CA ASN A 152 12.65 17.59 -6.24
C ASN A 152 13.95 16.80 -6.16
N TYR A 153 14.10 16.02 -5.11
CA TYR A 153 15.20 15.07 -4.94
C TYR A 153 14.65 13.67 -5.04
N GLU A 154 15.29 12.84 -5.85
CA GLU A 154 15.08 11.40 -5.85
C GLU A 154 16.40 10.73 -5.54
N THR A 155 16.41 9.81 -4.57
CA THR A 155 17.57 8.97 -4.27
C THR A 155 17.14 7.51 -4.23
N VAL A 156 17.80 6.68 -5.03
CA VAL A 156 17.46 5.27 -5.26
C VAL A 156 18.64 4.39 -4.86
N LEU A 157 18.41 3.44 -3.96
CA LEU A 157 19.35 2.39 -3.62
C LEU A 157 19.02 1.11 -4.39
N PHE A 158 19.97 0.63 -5.18
CA PHE A 158 19.85 -0.57 -5.97
C PHE A 158 20.34 -1.81 -5.23
N THR A 159 19.91 -2.99 -5.67
CA THR A 159 20.30 -4.27 -5.07
C THR A 159 21.79 -4.58 -5.22
N ASP A 160 22.48 -3.97 -6.19
CA ASP A 160 23.92 -4.11 -6.40
C ASP A 160 24.75 -3.13 -5.55
N GLY A 161 24.11 -2.31 -4.71
CA GLY A 161 24.76 -1.29 -3.89
C GLY A 161 25.07 0.02 -4.62
N ARG A 162 24.68 0.19 -5.89
CA ARG A 162 24.65 1.56 -6.45
C ARG A 162 23.61 2.39 -5.71
N VAL A 163 23.95 3.65 -5.51
CA VAL A 163 23.01 4.70 -5.17
C VAL A 163 23.02 5.72 -6.30
N GLN A 164 21.85 6.17 -6.71
CA GLN A 164 21.70 7.26 -7.69
C GLN A 164 20.85 8.36 -7.08
N GLN A 165 21.29 9.60 -7.26
CA GLN A 165 20.56 10.80 -6.87
C GLN A 165 20.30 11.67 -8.07
N LYS A 166 19.03 12.01 -8.28
CA LYS A 166 18.56 12.97 -9.27
C LYS A 166 18.03 14.20 -8.54
N ILE A 167 18.39 15.38 -9.04
CA ILE A 167 17.84 16.66 -8.57
C ILE A 167 17.15 17.33 -9.76
N SER A 168 15.87 17.59 -9.61
CA SER A 168 15.04 18.28 -10.60
C SER A 168 14.56 19.61 -10.03
N PHE A 169 14.62 20.65 -10.85
CA PHE A 169 14.23 22.01 -10.48
C PHE A 169 12.95 22.39 -11.22
N MET A 170 11.98 22.98 -10.53
CA MET A 170 10.80 23.54 -11.19
C MET A 170 11.23 24.62 -12.19
N GLY A 171 10.84 24.48 -13.47
CA GLY A 171 11.14 25.44 -14.54
C GLY A 171 12.59 25.52 -15.02
N GLY A 172 13.47 24.58 -14.62
CA GLY A 172 14.91 24.62 -14.90
C GLY A 172 15.47 23.35 -15.57
N LYS A 173 16.76 23.38 -15.93
CA LYS A 173 17.49 22.18 -16.36
C LYS A 173 17.83 21.32 -15.14
N ASP A 174 17.55 20.02 -15.24
CA ASP A 174 17.92 19.02 -14.23
C ASP A 174 19.44 19.03 -13.95
N ALA A 175 19.81 18.74 -12.70
CA ALA A 175 21.22 18.52 -12.36
C ALA A 175 21.71 17.18 -12.97
N PRO A 176 23.02 17.04 -13.23
CA PRO A 176 23.60 15.75 -13.56
C PRO A 176 23.28 14.71 -12.48
N VAL A 177 22.90 13.51 -12.89
CA VAL A 177 22.64 12.40 -11.97
C VAL A 177 23.93 12.04 -11.25
N ARG A 178 23.90 12.11 -9.91
CA ARG A 178 25.02 11.69 -9.06
C ARG A 178 24.89 10.19 -8.83
N SER A 179 26.01 9.46 -8.83
CA SER A 179 26.03 8.04 -8.51
C SER A 179 27.24 7.67 -7.67
N TRP A 180 27.02 6.86 -6.65
CA TRP A 180 28.05 6.30 -5.79
C TRP A 180 27.74 4.84 -5.45
N ARG A 181 28.64 4.17 -4.73
CA ARG A 181 28.44 2.80 -4.25
C ARG A 181 28.48 2.73 -2.74
N VAL A 182 27.66 1.82 -2.23
CA VAL A 182 27.59 1.35 -0.86
C VAL A 182 28.00 -0.13 -0.86
N SER A 183 28.71 -0.58 0.18
CA SER A 183 29.13 -1.98 0.28
C SER A 183 27.93 -2.92 0.40
N SER A 184 28.09 -4.18 -0.05
CA SER A 184 27.06 -5.21 0.09
C SER A 184 26.58 -5.37 1.54
N ASP A 185 27.50 -5.29 2.50
CA ASP A 185 27.19 -5.43 3.93
C ASP A 185 26.27 -4.31 4.41
N LYS A 186 26.50 -3.07 3.96
CA LYS A 186 25.66 -1.92 4.29
C LYS A 186 24.28 -2.00 3.64
N VAL A 187 24.20 -2.52 2.42
CA VAL A 187 22.90 -2.79 1.76
C VAL A 187 22.11 -3.84 2.55
N GLN A 188 22.78 -4.91 2.97
CA GLN A 188 22.16 -6.00 3.72
C GLN A 188 21.70 -5.54 5.11
N GLN A 189 22.55 -4.81 5.85
CA GLN A 189 22.18 -4.18 7.12
C GLN A 189 20.92 -3.31 6.99
N PHE A 190 20.82 -2.52 5.91
CA PHE A 190 19.64 -1.67 5.71
C PHE A 190 18.37 -2.48 5.41
N ARG A 191 18.46 -3.57 4.64
CA ARG A 191 17.32 -4.48 4.43
C ARG A 191 16.84 -5.11 5.74
N GLU A 192 17.78 -5.55 6.57
CA GLU A 192 17.47 -6.12 7.88
C GLU A 192 16.75 -5.11 8.77
N ILE A 193 17.13 -3.83 8.72
CA ILE A 193 16.42 -2.75 9.42
C ILE A 193 15.00 -2.57 8.87
N LEU A 194 14.80 -2.56 7.54
CA LEU A 194 13.46 -2.45 6.95
C LEU A 194 12.54 -3.61 7.41
N ASP A 195 13.08 -4.82 7.47
CA ASP A 195 12.34 -6.01 7.90
C ASP A 195 12.08 -6.00 9.42
N HIS A 196 13.10 -5.71 10.24
CA HIS A 196 13.01 -5.67 11.69
C HIS A 196 12.06 -4.56 12.19
N GLU A 197 12.15 -3.37 11.61
CA GLU A 197 11.28 -2.24 11.91
C GLU A 197 9.91 -2.31 11.21
N GLN A 198 9.65 -3.41 10.48
CA GLN A 198 8.39 -3.73 9.84
C GLN A 198 7.87 -2.63 8.91
N PHE A 199 8.70 -2.21 7.95
CA PHE A 199 8.37 -1.08 7.07
C PHE A 199 7.01 -1.23 6.35
N GLN A 200 6.61 -2.47 6.02
CA GLN A 200 5.30 -2.79 5.44
C GLN A 200 4.10 -2.27 6.26
N THR A 201 4.27 -2.08 7.57
CA THR A 201 3.21 -1.55 8.45
C THR A 201 2.96 -0.06 8.23
N PHE A 202 3.86 0.62 7.50
CA PHE A 202 3.69 2.01 7.09
C PHE A 202 3.09 2.16 5.69
N ASP A 203 2.75 1.06 5.01
CA ASP A 203 2.20 1.14 3.67
C ASP A 203 0.95 2.04 3.65
N GLN A 204 0.97 3.00 2.72
CA GLN A 204 -0.06 4.02 2.51
C GLN A 204 -0.30 4.95 3.71
N LYS A 205 0.61 4.98 4.70
CA LYS A 205 0.52 5.97 5.79
C LYS A 205 1.06 7.33 5.35
N ASN A 206 0.42 8.37 5.88
CA ASN A 206 0.77 9.76 5.64
C ASN A 206 0.85 10.52 6.97
N TYR A 207 1.95 11.25 7.18
CA TYR A 207 2.21 12.11 8.32
C TYR A 207 2.35 13.57 7.83
N PRO A 208 1.23 14.30 7.66
CA PRO A 208 1.25 15.64 7.08
C PRO A 208 1.87 16.66 8.05
N ALA A 209 2.33 17.78 7.49
CA ALA A 209 2.76 18.92 8.29
C ALA A 209 1.61 19.48 9.13
N THR A 210 1.96 20.06 10.29
CA THR A 210 1.02 20.81 11.12
C THR A 210 0.39 21.95 10.30
N PRO A 211 -0.93 22.21 10.38
CA PRO A 211 -1.56 23.32 9.66
C PRO A 211 -0.87 24.66 9.93
N GLY A 212 -0.59 25.41 8.86
CA GLY A 212 0.13 26.68 8.94
C GLY A 212 1.65 26.55 8.96
N ALA A 213 2.20 25.34 8.99
CA ALA A 213 3.61 25.13 8.70
C ALA A 213 3.93 25.56 7.26
N ALA A 214 5.10 26.17 7.10
CA ALA A 214 5.69 26.49 5.81
C ALA A 214 7.09 25.88 5.75
N ASP A 215 7.71 25.95 4.57
CA ASP A 215 9.15 25.71 4.40
C ASP A 215 9.64 24.31 4.74
N PHE A 216 8.79 23.31 4.54
CA PHE A 216 9.10 21.90 4.73
C PHE A 216 9.20 21.15 3.39
N PHE A 217 9.83 19.99 3.43
CA PHE A 217 9.77 19.00 2.35
C PHE A 217 8.73 17.94 2.68
N MET A 218 7.92 17.60 1.68
CA MET A 218 7.20 16.33 1.70
C MET A 218 8.14 15.24 1.24
N VAL A 219 8.34 14.23 2.08
CA VAL A 219 9.20 13.08 1.83
C VAL A 219 8.34 11.84 1.67
N ARG A 220 8.53 11.11 0.56
CA ARG A 220 8.02 9.76 0.35
C ARG A 220 9.16 8.77 0.41
N LEU A 221 9.02 7.75 1.24
CA LEU A 221 9.89 6.59 1.29
C LEU A 221 9.15 5.39 0.71
N THR A 222 9.83 4.63 -0.14
CA THR A 222 9.26 3.44 -0.79
C THR A 222 10.24 2.28 -0.64
N SER A 223 9.71 1.09 -0.32
CA SER A 223 10.40 -0.19 -0.41
C SER A 223 9.57 -1.15 -1.28
N PRO A 224 10.06 -2.36 -1.59
CA PRO A 224 9.24 -3.39 -2.26
C PRO A 224 7.98 -3.81 -1.47
N THR A 225 7.89 -3.49 -0.18
CA THR A 225 6.82 -3.94 0.73
C THR A 225 5.84 -2.84 1.11
N GLY A 226 6.07 -1.59 0.72
CA GLY A 226 5.12 -0.50 0.92
C GLY A 226 5.72 0.89 0.69
N SER A 227 4.93 1.91 0.98
CA SER A 227 5.37 3.31 0.96
C SER A 227 4.78 4.14 2.09
N VAL A 228 5.53 5.14 2.57
CA VAL A 228 5.10 6.10 3.58
C VAL A 228 5.46 7.52 3.20
N GLU A 229 4.60 8.47 3.54
CA GLU A 229 4.81 9.90 3.33
C GLU A 229 4.87 10.64 4.65
N TYR A 230 5.76 11.62 4.75
CA TYR A 230 5.84 12.51 5.90
C TYR A 230 6.36 13.89 5.52
N ALA A 231 5.95 14.92 6.26
CA ALA A 231 6.61 16.22 6.24
C ALA A 231 7.87 16.19 7.12
N ASP A 232 9.02 16.62 6.60
CA ASP A 232 10.30 16.58 7.32
C ASP A 232 10.30 17.40 8.62
N ILE A 233 9.54 18.50 8.68
CA ILE A 233 9.31 19.29 9.89
C ILE A 233 8.66 18.49 11.02
N GLU A 234 7.95 17.40 10.71
CA GLU A 234 7.27 16.54 11.68
C GLU A 234 8.10 15.32 12.08
N GLN A 235 9.37 15.24 11.65
CA GLN A 235 10.19 14.04 11.82
C GLN A 235 10.30 13.58 13.28
N GLU A 236 10.30 14.50 14.26
CA GLU A 236 10.36 14.15 15.68
C GLU A 236 9.11 13.45 16.20
N LYS A 237 7.95 13.73 15.60
CA LYS A 237 6.65 13.15 15.96
C LYS A 237 6.40 11.79 15.30
N LEU A 238 7.26 11.36 14.39
CA LEU A 238 7.12 10.06 13.71
C LEU A 238 7.30 8.89 14.68
N PRO A 239 6.66 7.73 14.39
CA PRO A 239 6.87 6.50 15.15
C PRO A 239 8.36 6.14 15.23
N ARG A 240 8.79 5.61 16.38
CA ARG A 240 10.20 5.27 16.64
C ARG A 240 10.81 4.41 15.52
N SER A 241 10.10 3.39 15.07
CA SER A 241 10.55 2.49 14.00
C SER A 241 10.78 3.22 12.68
N LEU A 242 9.89 4.15 12.30
CA LEU A 242 10.08 4.98 11.10
C LEU A 242 11.30 5.91 11.26
N LYS A 243 11.51 6.50 12.44
CA LYS A 243 12.71 7.31 12.73
C LYS A 243 14.00 6.50 12.59
N THR A 244 14.03 5.26 13.08
CA THR A 244 15.17 4.35 12.93
C THR A 244 15.47 4.05 11.45
N ILE A 245 14.45 3.80 10.63
CA ILE A 245 14.60 3.58 9.20
C ILE A 245 15.15 4.84 8.50
N ILE A 246 14.63 6.02 8.82
CA ILE A 246 15.10 7.31 8.27
C ILE A 246 16.58 7.54 8.64
N GLN A 247 16.97 7.27 9.88
CA GLN A 247 18.36 7.40 10.33
C GLN A 247 19.28 6.44 9.57
N ALA A 248 18.88 5.17 9.43
CA ALA A 248 19.63 4.18 8.67
C ALA A 248 19.79 4.59 7.20
N TRP A 249 18.71 5.07 6.58
CA TRP A 249 18.72 5.59 5.21
C TRP A 249 19.68 6.77 5.04
N ASN A 250 19.65 7.73 5.97
CA ASN A 250 20.51 8.90 5.96
C ASN A 250 22.00 8.56 6.10
N SER A 251 22.36 7.38 6.64
CA SER A 251 23.76 6.92 6.72
C SER A 251 24.31 6.38 5.41
N LEU A 252 23.44 6.12 4.41
CA LEU A 252 23.82 5.58 3.10
C LEU A 252 23.91 6.65 2.01
N ARG A 253 23.41 7.85 2.29
CA ARG A 253 23.25 8.94 1.32
C ARG A 253 24.33 10.01 1.40
#